data_AF-A0A0F9HME9-F1
#
_entry.id   AF-A0A0F9HME9-F1
#
_cell.length_a   1.000
_cell.length_b   1.000
_cell.length_c   1.000
_cell.angle_alpha   90.00
_cell.angle_beta   90.00
_cell.angle_gamma   90.00
#
_symmetry.space_group_name_H-M   'P 1'
#
loop_
_entity.id
_entity.type
_entity.pdbx_description
1 polymer ?
#
loop_
_entity_poly.entity_id
_entity_poly.type
_entity_poly.pdbx_seq_one_letter_code
_entity_poly.pdbx_strand_id
1 'polypeptide(L)'
;MATEITTSGNLFVNGYEPRPALSCPVLDPSASIQITDALIGVYQSRIDAVINQLGKSVLLEYTPISTPCPNCKFDVLRKRSTGIYIPGGPRPFARGRRCPYCKSRGFTETAVEKCIRCLIRWNPKDAIDYGISVSRSKNVVRFKTYLYNFDELVRAKYAISNYAIMDVVKLRVRRIKEPVLVGLREDRYCISFWETI
;
A
#
# COMPACT_ATOMS: atom_id res chain seq x y z
N MET A 1 -61.08 -7.13 -30.29
CA MET A 1 -60.22 -8.10 -29.57
C MET A 1 -59.13 -7.32 -28.86
N ALA A 2 -59.05 -7.55 -27.55
CA ALA A 2 -58.13 -7.10 -26.50
C ALA A 2 -57.03 -6.05 -26.81
N THR A 3 -57.12 -4.92 -26.10
CA THR A 3 -56.01 -4.01 -25.75
C THR A 3 -55.25 -4.57 -24.54
N GLU A 4 -53.98 -4.91 -24.71
CA GLU A 4 -53.07 -5.27 -23.62
C GLU A 4 -52.54 -4.00 -22.93
N ILE A 5 -52.86 -3.88 -21.64
CA ILE A 5 -52.32 -2.84 -20.76
C ILE A 5 -51.10 -3.47 -20.05
N THR A 6 -49.89 -3.09 -20.47
CA THR A 6 -48.66 -3.44 -19.75
C THR A 6 -48.46 -2.48 -18.57
N THR A 7 -49.08 -2.80 -17.43
CA THR A 7 -48.74 -2.17 -16.15
C THR A 7 -47.38 -2.67 -15.68
N SER A 8 -46.33 -1.87 -15.89
CA SER A 8 -45.06 -2.02 -15.18
C SER A 8 -45.26 -1.62 -13.71
N GLY A 9 -45.73 -2.57 -12.90
CA GLY A 9 -45.88 -2.39 -11.47
C GLY A 9 -44.51 -2.29 -10.79
N ASN A 10 -44.16 -1.09 -10.32
CA ASN A 10 -43.02 -0.93 -9.42
C ASN A 10 -43.38 -1.60 -8.08
N LEU A 11 -42.72 -2.72 -7.77
CA LEU A 11 -42.84 -3.40 -6.49
C LEU A 11 -42.17 -2.55 -5.40
N PHE A 12 -42.97 -1.87 -4.61
CA PHE A 12 -42.51 -1.21 -3.38
C PHE A 12 -42.33 -2.27 -2.29
N VAL A 13 -41.08 -2.52 -1.88
CA VAL A 13 -40.79 -3.36 -0.70
C VAL A 13 -40.60 -2.41 0.49
N ASN A 14 -41.50 -2.47 1.47
CA ASN A 14 -41.44 -1.70 2.73
C ASN A 14 -41.39 -0.16 2.57
N GLY A 15 -42.08 0.40 1.57
CA GLY A 15 -42.22 1.86 1.42
C GLY A 15 -40.96 2.60 0.96
N TYR A 16 -39.92 1.88 0.53
CA TYR A 16 -38.71 2.46 -0.05
C TYR A 16 -38.73 2.24 -1.56
N GLU A 17 -38.71 3.33 -2.35
CA GLU A 17 -38.42 3.21 -3.78
C GLU A 17 -36.95 2.79 -3.94
N PRO A 18 -36.67 1.65 -4.58
CA PRO A 18 -35.30 1.31 -4.90
C PRO A 18 -34.74 2.41 -5.80
N ARG A 19 -33.68 3.09 -5.34
CA ARG A 19 -32.96 4.02 -6.20
C ARG A 19 -32.58 3.27 -7.48
N PRO A 20 -32.83 3.84 -8.67
CA PRO A 20 -32.37 3.22 -9.91
C PRO A 20 -30.87 2.97 -9.78
N ALA A 21 -30.43 1.79 -10.21
CA ALA A 21 -29.01 1.49 -10.24
C ALA A 21 -28.30 2.60 -11.02
N LEU A 22 -27.23 3.17 -10.44
CA LEU A 22 -26.38 4.12 -11.13
C LEU A 22 -25.79 3.42 -12.35
N SER A 23 -26.37 3.63 -13.53
CA SER A 23 -25.79 3.16 -14.79
C SER A 23 -24.64 4.09 -15.16
N CYS A 24 -23.45 3.53 -15.36
CA CYS A 24 -22.35 4.30 -15.95
C CYS A 24 -22.80 4.86 -17.31
N PRO A 25 -22.44 6.10 -17.67
CA PRO A 25 -22.74 6.64 -18.99
C PRO A 25 -22.13 5.71 -20.06
N VAL A 26 -22.91 5.39 -21.08
CA VAL A 26 -22.42 4.64 -22.24
C VAL A 26 -21.45 5.56 -22.97
N LEU A 27 -20.19 5.15 -23.07
CA LEU A 27 -19.18 5.89 -23.82
C LEU A 27 -19.64 5.99 -25.28
N ASP A 28 -19.69 7.21 -25.82
CA ASP A 28 -20.00 7.45 -27.22
C ASP A 28 -18.91 6.81 -28.09
N PRO A 29 -19.22 5.76 -28.88
CA PRO A 29 -18.23 5.08 -29.71
C PRO A 29 -17.66 6.00 -30.81
N SER A 30 -18.37 7.08 -31.16
CA SER A 30 -17.95 8.08 -32.14
C SER A 30 -17.07 9.19 -31.56
N ALA A 31 -17.05 9.37 -30.23
CA ALA A 31 -16.22 10.37 -29.53
C ALA A 31 -14.78 9.89 -29.25
N SER A 32 -14.30 8.86 -29.94
CA SER A 32 -13.03 8.22 -29.61
C SER A 32 -11.83 8.98 -30.18
N ILE A 33 -11.09 9.67 -29.30
CA ILE A 33 -9.67 9.93 -29.56
C ILE A 33 -8.99 8.55 -29.57
N GLN A 34 -8.79 8.01 -30.76
CA GLN A 34 -8.08 6.75 -30.97
C GLN A 34 -6.58 6.99 -30.75
N ILE A 35 -6.14 6.92 -29.49
CA ILE A 35 -4.72 6.93 -29.17
C ILE A 35 -4.12 5.63 -29.73
N THR A 36 -3.21 5.76 -30.70
CA THR A 36 -2.60 4.59 -31.34
C THR A 36 -1.73 3.80 -30.36
N ASP A 37 -1.74 2.48 -30.48
CA ASP A 37 -0.88 1.61 -29.67
C ASP A 37 0.60 1.94 -29.80
N ALA A 38 1.02 2.43 -30.98
CA ALA A 38 2.36 2.91 -31.22
C ALA A 38 2.74 4.07 -30.28
N LEU A 39 1.83 5.05 -30.10
CA LEU A 39 2.06 6.16 -29.18
C LEU A 39 2.11 5.70 -27.72
N ILE A 40 1.24 4.76 -27.35
CA ILE A 40 1.26 4.12 -26.01
C ILE A 40 2.60 3.43 -25.77
N GLY A 41 3.09 2.67 -26.75
CA GLY A 41 4.39 1.99 -26.68
C GLY A 41 5.56 2.97 -26.52
N VAL A 42 5.55 4.09 -27.26
CA VAL A 42 6.54 5.16 -27.09
C VAL A 42 6.45 5.76 -25.69
N TYR A 43 5.25 6.13 -25.22
CA TYR A 43 5.07 6.68 -23.88
C TYR A 43 5.61 5.72 -22.80
N GLN A 44 5.18 4.46 -22.84
CA GLN A 44 5.58 3.47 -21.85
C GLN A 44 7.10 3.21 -21.88
N SER A 45 7.70 3.05 -23.06
CA SER A 45 9.16 2.85 -23.17
C SER A 45 9.97 4.03 -22.61
N ARG A 46 9.50 5.27 -22.79
CA ARG A 46 10.15 6.45 -22.22
C ARG A 46 9.99 6.52 -20.70
N ILE A 47 8.80 6.25 -20.16
CA ILE A 47 8.61 6.22 -18.70
C ILE A 47 9.41 5.08 -18.07
N ASP A 48 9.47 3.91 -18.70
CA ASP A 48 10.29 2.78 -18.27
C ASP A 48 11.76 3.18 -18.20
N ALA A 49 12.29 3.84 -19.24
CA ALA A 49 13.65 4.34 -19.24
C ALA A 49 13.90 5.35 -18.10
N VAL A 50 12.96 6.27 -17.85
CA VAL A 50 13.09 7.24 -16.76
C VAL A 50 13.12 6.52 -15.40
N ILE A 51 12.24 5.56 -15.13
CA ILE A 51 12.26 4.79 -13.87
C ILE A 51 13.56 3.97 -13.75
N ASN A 52 13.98 3.29 -14.83
CA ASN A 52 15.14 2.40 -14.82
C ASN A 52 16.49 3.11 -14.83
N GLN A 53 16.56 4.37 -15.26
CA GLN A 53 17.82 5.14 -15.28
C GLN A 53 17.87 6.13 -14.12
N LEU A 54 16.79 6.87 -13.89
CA LEU A 54 16.76 7.95 -12.90
C LEU A 54 16.08 7.57 -11.58
N GLY A 55 15.34 6.45 -11.56
CA GLY A 55 14.73 5.94 -10.34
C GLY A 55 15.78 5.60 -9.28
N LYS A 56 15.40 5.83 -8.02
CA LYS A 56 16.20 5.57 -6.82
C LYS A 56 15.65 4.35 -6.08
N SER A 57 16.53 3.66 -5.38
CA SER A 57 16.16 2.55 -4.51
C SER A 57 15.51 3.06 -3.23
N VAL A 58 14.27 2.61 -2.99
CA VAL A 58 13.48 2.91 -1.80
C VAL A 58 13.29 1.62 -1.03
N LEU A 59 13.59 1.63 0.26
CA LEU A 59 13.33 0.49 1.13
C LEU A 59 11.95 0.64 1.76
N LEU A 60 11.06 -0.30 1.48
CA LEU A 60 9.76 -0.40 2.12
C LEU A 60 9.88 -1.21 3.41
N GLU A 61 9.32 -0.68 4.49
CA GLU A 61 9.25 -1.35 5.79
C GLU A 61 7.80 -1.78 6.05
N TYR A 62 7.59 -3.09 6.20
CA TYR A 62 6.28 -3.66 6.47
C TYR A 62 6.03 -3.79 7.98
N THR A 63 4.81 -4.18 8.32
CA THR A 63 4.52 -4.64 9.69
C THR A 63 5.36 -5.89 9.99
N PRO A 64 6.12 -5.92 11.11
CA PRO A 64 6.91 -7.08 11.47
C PRO A 64 6.06 -8.34 11.63
N ILE A 65 6.59 -9.48 11.18
CA ILE A 65 5.93 -10.76 11.39
C ILE A 65 6.27 -11.24 12.80
N SER A 66 5.24 -11.50 13.60
CA SER A 66 5.39 -12.05 14.94
C SER A 66 5.40 -13.58 14.88
N THR A 67 6.52 -14.19 15.23
CA THR A 67 6.67 -15.64 15.35
C THR A 67 6.67 -16.07 16.82
N PRO A 68 6.03 -17.21 17.17
CA PRO A 68 6.07 -17.72 18.53
C PRO A 68 7.50 -17.92 19.02
N CYS A 69 7.77 -17.56 20.28
CA CYS A 69 9.11 -17.70 20.83
C CYS A 69 9.50 -19.19 20.95
N PRO A 70 10.64 -19.62 20.38
CA PRO A 70 11.09 -21.02 20.48
C PRO A 70 11.55 -21.40 21.90
N ASN A 71 11.72 -20.42 22.79
CA ASN A 71 12.34 -20.62 24.10
C ASN A 71 11.32 -20.69 25.24
N CYS A 72 10.10 -20.19 25.06
CA CYS A 72 9.09 -20.14 26.13
C CYS A 72 7.66 -20.26 25.60
N LYS A 73 6.76 -20.81 26.42
CA LYS A 73 5.33 -20.91 26.04
C LYS A 73 4.65 -19.52 26.06
N PHE A 74 3.82 -19.25 25.06
CA PHE A 74 3.01 -18.03 24.98
C PHE A 74 1.68 -18.21 25.72
N ASP A 75 1.31 -17.23 26.54
CA ASP A 75 0.02 -17.13 27.22
C ASP A 75 -0.94 -16.29 26.36
N VAL A 76 -1.96 -16.92 25.78
CA VAL A 76 -2.93 -16.25 24.90
C VAL A 76 -3.82 -15.27 25.69
N LEU A 77 -4.10 -15.56 26.96
CA LEU A 77 -4.95 -14.71 27.80
C LEU A 77 -4.23 -13.42 28.20
N ARG A 78 -2.95 -13.53 28.57
CA ARG A 78 -2.14 -12.38 29.01
C ARG A 78 -1.31 -11.74 27.89
N LYS A 79 -1.37 -12.28 26.66
CA LYS A 79 -0.60 -11.87 25.48
C LYS A 79 0.90 -11.71 25.76
N ARG A 80 1.48 -12.61 26.57
CA ARG A 80 2.89 -12.55 26.99
C ARG A 80 3.50 -13.92 27.21
N SER A 81 4.81 -13.98 27.46
CA SER A 81 5.45 -15.24 27.88
C SER A 81 4.92 -15.73 29.23
N THR A 82 4.70 -17.04 29.35
CA THR A 82 4.37 -17.73 30.61
C THR A 82 5.53 -17.81 31.61
N GLY A 83 6.76 -17.47 31.19
CA GLY A 83 7.96 -17.69 32.02
C GLY A 83 8.29 -19.17 32.24
N ILE A 84 7.79 -20.04 31.36
CA ILE A 84 8.11 -21.49 31.35
C ILE A 84 9.02 -21.76 30.16
N TYR A 85 10.22 -22.28 30.44
CA TYR A 85 11.18 -22.70 29.43
C TYR A 85 10.67 -23.93 28.67
N ILE A 86 10.86 -23.93 27.35
CA ILE A 86 10.58 -25.09 26.48
C ILE A 86 11.88 -25.91 26.38
N PRO A 87 11.88 -27.20 26.80
CA PRO A 87 13.04 -28.07 26.62
C PRO A 87 13.49 -28.12 25.16
N GLY A 88 14.79 -27.95 24.90
CA GLY A 88 15.35 -27.83 23.55
C GLY A 88 15.35 -26.39 22.99
N GLY A 89 14.82 -25.42 23.73
CA GLY A 89 14.89 -24.01 23.39
C GLY A 89 16.32 -23.44 23.49
N PRO A 90 16.63 -22.36 22.75
CA PRO A 90 18.00 -21.86 22.56
C PRO A 90 18.69 -21.37 23.84
N ARG A 91 17.96 -21.01 24.91
CA ARG A 91 18.57 -20.53 26.14
C ARG A 91 17.78 -20.95 27.39
N PRO A 92 18.27 -21.89 28.21
CA PRO A 92 17.57 -22.34 29.41
C PRO A 92 17.42 -21.22 30.45
N PHE A 93 16.32 -21.24 31.19
CA PHE A 93 16.05 -20.31 32.29
C PHE A 93 15.10 -20.92 33.33
N ALA A 94 15.21 -20.46 34.58
CA ALA A 94 14.39 -20.96 35.68
C ALA A 94 12.90 -20.57 35.51
N ARG A 95 12.00 -21.44 35.95
CA ARG A 95 10.55 -21.20 35.93
C ARG A 95 10.20 -19.91 36.67
N GLY A 96 9.33 -19.09 36.07
CA GLY A 96 8.90 -17.81 36.63
C GLY A 96 9.85 -16.64 36.37
N ARG A 97 11.02 -16.89 35.77
CA ARG A 97 11.91 -15.81 35.32
C ARG A 97 11.50 -15.31 33.93
N ARG A 98 11.94 -14.08 33.61
CA ARG A 98 11.76 -13.48 32.29
C ARG A 98 12.52 -14.30 31.25
N CYS A 99 11.85 -14.69 30.16
CA CYS A 99 12.51 -15.41 29.08
C CYS A 99 13.62 -14.53 28.48
N PRO A 100 14.89 -14.98 28.48
CA PRO A 100 16.03 -14.17 28.03
C PRO A 100 16.06 -13.96 26.51
N TYR A 101 15.32 -14.78 25.75
CA TYR A 101 15.26 -14.72 24.29
C TYR A 101 14.28 -13.66 23.80
N CYS A 102 12.99 -13.79 24.15
CA CYS A 102 11.94 -12.84 23.74
C CYS A 102 11.71 -11.71 24.74
N LYS A 103 12.51 -11.60 25.81
CA LYS A 103 12.37 -10.59 26.87
C LYS A 103 10.96 -10.54 27.47
N SER A 104 10.34 -11.70 27.67
CA SER A 104 8.97 -11.90 28.17
C SER A 104 7.83 -11.52 27.21
N ARG A 105 8.10 -11.11 25.97
CA ARG A 105 7.05 -10.84 24.97
C ARG A 105 6.31 -12.13 24.57
N GLY A 106 7.04 -13.24 24.53
CA GLY A 106 6.50 -14.55 24.14
C GLY A 106 6.41 -14.78 22.63
N PHE A 107 6.82 -13.78 21.84
CA PHE A 107 7.04 -13.86 20.39
C PHE A 107 8.30 -13.08 20.03
N THR A 108 8.81 -13.33 18.83
CA THR A 108 9.88 -12.56 18.18
C THR A 108 9.32 -11.87 16.96
N GLU A 109 9.72 -10.62 16.75
CA GLU A 109 9.33 -9.84 15.59
C GLU A 109 10.48 -9.84 14.60
N THR A 110 10.22 -10.31 13.38
CA THR A 110 11.18 -10.22 12.29
C THR A 110 10.76 -9.04 11.40
N ALA A 111 11.66 -8.06 11.25
CA ALA A 111 11.45 -6.99 10.29
C ALA A 111 11.37 -7.58 8.89
N VAL A 112 10.33 -7.20 8.15
CA VAL A 112 10.19 -7.55 6.74
C VAL A 112 10.40 -6.25 5.98
N GLU A 113 11.30 -6.30 5.02
CA GLU A 113 11.69 -5.15 4.22
C GLU A 113 11.81 -5.57 2.75
N LYS A 114 11.51 -4.65 1.84
CA LYS A 114 11.67 -4.89 0.39
C LYS A 114 12.16 -3.63 -0.29
N CYS A 115 13.16 -3.80 -1.14
CA CYS A 115 13.67 -2.71 -1.95
C CYS A 115 12.89 -2.62 -3.26
N ILE A 116 12.42 -1.42 -3.62
CA ILE A 116 11.80 -1.14 -4.90
C ILE A 116 12.47 0.06 -5.57
N ARG A 117 12.36 0.13 -6.89
CA ARG A 117 12.87 1.27 -7.67
C ARG A 117 11.74 2.27 -7.94
N CYS A 118 11.95 3.53 -7.58
CA CYS A 118 10.95 4.59 -7.70
C CYS A 118 11.56 5.89 -8.21
N LEU A 119 10.79 6.64 -8.99
CA LEU A 119 11.05 8.05 -9.18
C LEU A 119 10.50 8.81 -7.98
N ILE A 120 11.34 9.63 -7.37
CA ILE A 120 11.02 10.38 -6.15
C ILE A 120 10.88 11.85 -6.52
N ARG A 121 9.73 12.44 -6.19
CA ARG A 121 9.49 13.88 -6.33
C ARG A 121 9.16 14.47 -4.97
N TRP A 122 9.96 15.45 -4.55
CA TRP A 122 9.76 16.23 -3.32
C TRP A 122 8.78 17.36 -3.55
N ASN A 123 7.90 17.59 -2.57
CA ASN A 123 6.88 18.64 -2.53
C ASN A 123 6.17 18.84 -3.88
N PRO A 124 5.53 17.78 -4.40
CA PRO A 124 4.91 17.85 -5.71
C PRO A 124 3.65 18.71 -5.63
N LYS A 125 3.56 19.73 -6.50
CA LYS A 125 2.38 20.61 -6.59
C LYS A 125 1.09 19.84 -6.89
N ASP A 126 1.22 18.75 -7.64
CA ASP A 126 0.11 17.86 -8.00
C ASP A 126 -0.51 17.12 -6.80
N ALA A 127 0.10 17.12 -5.61
CA ALA A 127 -0.53 16.55 -4.41
C ALA A 127 -1.90 17.20 -4.11
N ILE A 128 -2.05 18.49 -4.40
CA ILE A 128 -3.31 19.23 -4.22
C ILE A 128 -4.42 18.64 -5.11
N ASP A 129 -4.08 18.26 -6.35
CA ASP A 129 -5.00 17.67 -7.32
C ASP A 129 -5.53 16.30 -6.85
N TYR A 130 -4.79 15.61 -5.97
CA TYR A 130 -5.20 14.35 -5.33
C TYR A 130 -5.92 14.54 -3.99
N GLY A 131 -6.26 15.78 -3.63
CA GLY A 131 -6.93 16.14 -2.37
C GLY A 131 -6.03 16.00 -1.14
N ILE A 132 -4.71 16.03 -1.32
CA ILE A 132 -3.75 15.88 -0.23
C ILE A 132 -3.37 17.27 0.29
N SER A 133 -3.86 17.60 1.48
CA SER A 133 -3.43 18.78 2.24
C SER A 133 -2.57 18.32 3.41
N VAL A 134 -1.31 18.75 3.43
CA VAL A 134 -0.36 18.43 4.49
C VAL A 134 -0.04 19.69 5.27
N SER A 135 0.14 19.54 6.58
CA SER A 135 0.55 20.63 7.47
C SER A 135 1.82 21.31 6.97
N ARG A 136 1.94 22.65 7.14
CA ARG A 136 3.10 23.44 6.70
C ARG A 136 4.47 22.91 7.17
N SER A 137 4.52 22.14 8.25
CA SER A 137 5.76 21.58 8.81
C SER A 137 6.22 20.25 8.20
N LYS A 138 5.41 19.61 7.34
CA LYS A 138 5.73 18.30 6.78
C LYS A 138 5.88 18.37 5.27
N ASN A 139 6.90 17.70 4.76
CA ASN A 139 7.13 17.59 3.33
C ASN A 139 6.38 16.40 2.76
N VAL A 140 5.88 16.55 1.53
CA VAL A 140 5.22 15.48 0.78
C VAL A 140 6.19 14.89 -0.23
N VAL A 141 6.19 13.57 -0.33
CA VAL A 141 7.04 12.82 -1.25
C VAL A 141 6.14 11.97 -2.13
N ARG A 142 6.29 12.10 -3.43
CA ARG A 142 5.61 11.23 -4.39
C ARG A 142 6.59 10.20 -4.92
N PHE A 143 6.22 8.94 -4.82
CA PHE A 143 6.88 7.84 -5.53
C PHE A 143 6.09 7.51 -6.78
N LYS A 144 6.77 7.38 -7.92
CA LYS A 144 6.22 6.79 -9.14
C LYS A 144 7.00 5.50 -9.46
N THR A 145 6.30 4.39 -9.61
CA THR A 145 6.89 3.07 -9.87
C THR A 145 5.97 2.23 -10.75
N TYR A 146 6.36 0.98 -10.97
CA TYR A 146 5.60 -0.01 -11.73
C TYR A 146 4.39 -0.54 -10.95
N LEU A 147 3.34 -0.91 -11.69
CA LEU A 147 2.10 -1.44 -11.13
C LEU A 147 2.30 -2.72 -10.31
N TYR A 148 3.26 -3.59 -10.65
CA TYR A 148 3.52 -4.80 -9.86
C TYR A 148 4.00 -4.52 -8.43
N ASN A 149 4.43 -3.28 -8.12
CA ASN A 149 4.78 -2.85 -6.76
C ASN A 149 3.57 -2.26 -5.99
N PHE A 150 2.38 -2.24 -6.58
CA PHE A 150 1.19 -1.63 -5.98
C PHE A 150 0.85 -2.25 -4.62
N ASP A 151 0.73 -3.57 -4.55
CA ASP A 151 0.41 -4.27 -3.30
C ASP A 151 1.48 -4.06 -2.24
N GLU A 152 2.74 -3.93 -2.66
CA GLU A 152 3.85 -3.66 -1.76
C GLU A 152 3.76 -2.26 -1.17
N LEU A 153 3.41 -1.26 -2.00
CA LEU A 153 3.16 0.10 -1.53
C LEU A 153 1.95 0.19 -0.60
N VAL A 154 0.90 -0.62 -0.82
CA VAL A 154 -0.31 -0.71 0.03
C VAL A 154 -0.01 -1.39 1.37
N ARG A 155 0.86 -2.40 1.39
CA ARG A 155 1.25 -3.10 2.62
C ARG A 155 2.31 -2.38 3.45
N ALA A 156 3.17 -1.60 2.80
CA ALA A 156 4.26 -0.90 3.48
C ALA A 156 3.72 0.13 4.48
N LYS A 157 4.26 0.11 5.70
CA LYS A 157 3.89 1.06 6.75
C LYS A 157 4.73 2.33 6.64
N TYR A 158 6.01 2.16 6.33
CA TYR A 158 6.97 3.22 6.14
C TYR A 158 7.83 2.94 4.91
N ALA A 159 8.50 3.99 4.44
CA ALA A 159 9.51 3.87 3.40
C ALA A 159 10.72 4.73 3.73
N ILE A 160 11.91 4.30 3.30
CA ILE A 160 13.16 5.05 3.40
C ILE A 160 13.55 5.47 2.00
N SER A 161 13.44 6.78 1.72
CA SER A 161 13.59 7.33 0.36
C SER A 161 15.03 7.46 -0.12
N ASN A 162 16.01 7.48 0.80
CA ASN A 162 17.43 7.65 0.51
C ASN A 162 18.26 6.41 0.91
N TYR A 163 17.69 5.21 0.79
CA TYR A 163 18.30 3.97 1.27
C TYR A 163 19.71 3.71 0.69
N ALA A 164 19.96 4.14 -0.55
CA ALA A 164 21.24 3.91 -1.23
C ALA A 164 22.39 4.82 -0.74
N ILE A 165 22.11 5.86 0.04
CA ILE A 165 23.13 6.80 0.52
C ILE A 165 23.59 6.33 1.90
N MET A 166 24.83 5.82 1.98
CA MET A 166 25.43 5.43 3.26
C MET A 166 25.80 6.68 4.07
N ASP A 167 25.82 6.53 5.40
CA ASP A 167 26.26 7.55 6.37
C ASP A 167 25.47 8.87 6.37
N VAL A 168 24.28 8.89 5.76
CA VAL A 168 23.35 10.01 5.82
C VAL A 168 22.12 9.63 6.62
N VAL A 169 21.51 10.62 7.28
CA VAL A 169 20.24 10.45 8.00
C VAL A 169 19.20 9.81 7.07
N LYS A 170 18.74 8.62 7.43
CA LYS A 170 17.70 7.91 6.69
C LYS A 170 16.39 8.69 6.80
N LEU A 171 15.91 9.17 5.67
CA LEU A 171 14.67 9.91 5.62
C LEU A 171 13.50 8.93 5.52
N ARG A 172 12.85 8.74 6.67
CA ARG A 172 11.69 7.87 6.81
C ARG A 172 10.42 8.64 6.51
N VAL A 173 9.55 8.05 5.70
CA VAL A 173 8.27 8.64 5.31
C VAL A 173 7.13 7.68 5.61
N ARG A 174 5.95 8.22 5.92
CA ARG A 174 4.71 7.48 6.16
C ARG A 174 3.73 7.70 5.01
N ARG A 175 3.04 6.65 4.58
CA ARG A 175 2.05 6.77 3.49
C ARG A 175 0.89 7.66 3.93
N ILE A 176 0.47 8.58 3.06
CA ILE A 176 -0.67 9.48 3.30
C ILE A 176 -1.96 8.85 2.76
N LYS A 177 -1.89 8.29 1.54
CA LYS A 177 -3.03 7.76 0.80
C LYS A 177 -2.63 6.48 0.06
N GLU A 178 -3.62 5.66 -0.26
CA GLU A 178 -3.41 4.51 -1.13
C GLU A 178 -2.81 4.92 -2.48
N PRO A 179 -2.00 4.04 -3.11
CA PRO A 179 -1.44 4.31 -4.41
C PRO A 179 -2.55 4.47 -5.46
N VAL A 180 -2.31 5.33 -6.44
CA VAL A 180 -3.24 5.61 -7.54
C VAL A 180 -2.62 5.12 -8.84
N LEU A 181 -3.42 4.47 -9.69
CA LEU A 181 -3.02 4.05 -11.03
C LEU A 181 -2.84 5.27 -11.92
N VAL A 182 -1.81 5.29 -12.75
CA VAL A 182 -1.54 6.42 -13.66
C VAL A 182 -0.99 5.98 -15.00
N GLY A 183 -1.20 6.81 -16.02
CA GLY A 183 -0.67 6.64 -17.38
C GLY A 183 -1.80 6.62 -18.41
N LEU A 184 -1.43 6.61 -19.70
CA LEU A 184 -2.41 6.70 -20.80
C LEU A 184 -3.42 5.53 -20.85
N ARG A 185 -3.14 4.42 -20.16
CA ARG A 185 -4.02 3.24 -20.01
C ARG A 185 -4.15 2.77 -18.55
N GLU A 186 -3.51 3.48 -17.61
CA GLU A 186 -3.51 3.16 -16.17
C GLU A 186 -3.09 1.71 -15.80
N ASP A 187 -2.38 1.02 -16.69
CA ASP A 187 -2.14 -0.43 -16.60
C ASP A 187 -0.70 -0.82 -16.23
N ARG A 188 0.25 0.13 -16.20
CA ARG A 188 1.67 -0.17 -15.97
C ARG A 188 2.33 0.58 -14.83
N TYR A 189 1.75 1.69 -14.39
CA TYR A 189 2.38 2.56 -13.39
C TYR A 189 1.41 2.93 -12.28
N CYS A 190 1.98 3.17 -11.10
CA CYS A 190 1.25 3.74 -9.99
C CYS A 190 2.08 4.86 -9.34
N ILE A 191 1.38 5.77 -8.67
CA ILE A 191 1.96 6.77 -7.80
C ILE A 191 1.50 6.56 -6.37
N SER A 192 2.35 6.89 -5.41
CA SER A 192 1.97 6.92 -3.99
C SER A 192 2.53 8.18 -3.34
N PHE A 193 1.78 8.70 -2.37
CA PHE A 193 2.14 9.92 -1.65
C PHE A 193 2.45 9.61 -0.19
N TRP A 194 3.52 10.22 0.30
CA TRP A 194 4.11 9.97 1.61
C TRP A 194 4.43 11.30 2.29
N GLU A 195 4.41 11.34 3.61
CA GLU A 195 4.81 12.49 4.42
C GLU A 195 6.05 12.16 5.25
N THR A 196 6.91 13.14 5.48
CA THR A 196 8.04 13.02 6.41
C THR A 196 7.55 12.88 7.86
N ILE A 197 8.27 12.06 8.64
CA ILE A 197 8.01 11.80 10.07
C ILE A 197 9.05 12.52 10.91
#